data_AF-A0A3Q0D319-F1
#
_entry.id   AF-A0A3Q0D319-F1
#
_cell.length_a   1.000
_cell.length_b   1.000
_cell.length_c   1.000
_cell.angle_alpha   90.00
_cell.angle_beta   90.00
_cell.angle_gamma   90.00
#
_symmetry.space_group_name_H-M   'P 1'
#
loop_
_entity.id
_entity.type
_entity.pdbx_description
1 polymer ?
#
loop_
_entity_poly.entity_id
_entity_poly.type
_entity_poly.pdbx_seq_one_letter_code
_entity_poly.pdbx_strand_id
1 'polypeptide(L)'
;MYNFTHLDAFLDLLMENQLLPGFELMGSPSGHFTDFEDKQQVFEWKDLVSLLARRYIGRYGLAHVSKWNFETWNEPDHHDFDNVSMTTQGFLNYYDACSEGLRDASPMLRLGGPGDSFHPLPKSPLCWSLLNHCANGTNFFTGEVGVRLDYISLHKKGAGSSMYILEQERAAVDQIQQLFPEFKDTPIYNDEADPLVGWSLPQPWRADVTYAALVVKVIAQHQNLLFANSSSSMRYELLSNDNAFLSYHPHPFSQRTLTARFQVNNTCPPHVQLLRKPVLTVMGLMALLDGEQLWAEVSQAGAVLDSNHTVGVLASTHRPEVSSEAWRTTVLIYASDDTHAHLNRSIPVTLQLRGVPPGLGLVYVVYYLDNQLCSPYHEWQHMGQPVFPSAEQFRHMRMVEDPVVEAPRPLPAGGRLTLHRKLSMPSLLLVHVCTRPSKPPGQVSRLRALPLTHGQLVLVWSDEHVGSKCLWTYEIQFSQKGEAYAPISRRPSTFNLFVYSPDTAMVSGSYRVRALDYWARPGPFSDPVTYLDVPAS
;
A
#
# COMPACT_ATOMS: atom_id res chain seq x y z
N MET A 1 -30.43 14.56 13.30
CA MET A 1 -30.14 14.81 11.86
C MET A 1 -28.63 14.97 11.74
N TYR A 2 -27.98 14.18 10.89
CA TYR A 2 -26.52 14.19 10.75
C TYR A 2 -26.09 14.93 9.47
N ASN A 3 -24.95 15.61 9.52
CA ASN A 3 -24.35 16.26 8.35
C ASN A 3 -23.13 15.43 7.88
N PHE A 4 -23.26 14.79 6.72
CA PHE A 4 -22.22 13.93 6.15
C PHE A 4 -21.26 14.64 5.18
N THR A 5 -21.38 15.96 4.99
CA THR A 5 -20.66 16.70 3.94
C THR A 5 -19.15 16.44 3.91
N HIS A 6 -18.49 16.44 5.08
CA HIS A 6 -17.04 16.22 5.15
C HIS A 6 -16.65 14.76 4.89
N LEU A 7 -17.47 13.81 5.35
CA LEU A 7 -17.24 12.39 5.13
C LEU A 7 -17.50 12.01 3.67
N ASP A 8 -18.52 12.61 3.02
CA ASP A 8 -18.75 12.47 1.59
C ASP A 8 -17.52 12.92 0.80
N ALA A 9 -16.99 14.11 1.10
CA ALA A 9 -15.83 14.66 0.42
C ALA A 9 -14.58 13.79 0.56
N PHE A 10 -14.36 13.20 1.75
CA PHE A 10 -13.24 12.29 1.97
C PHE A 10 -13.40 10.97 1.20
N LEU A 11 -14.59 10.35 1.24
CA LEU A 11 -14.84 9.09 0.54
C LEU A 11 -14.87 9.28 -0.98
N ASP A 12 -15.37 10.42 -1.47
CA ASP A 12 -15.28 10.80 -2.87
C ASP A 12 -13.82 10.93 -3.32
N LEU A 13 -12.95 11.49 -2.47
CA LEU A 13 -11.52 11.60 -2.75
C LEU A 13 -10.84 10.22 -2.83
N LEU A 14 -11.20 9.27 -1.95
CA LEU A 14 -10.70 7.89 -2.06
C LEU A 14 -11.17 7.24 -3.38
N MET A 15 -12.45 7.39 -3.70
CA MET A 15 -13.06 6.88 -4.93
C MET A 15 -12.42 7.45 -6.20
N GLU A 16 -12.14 8.76 -6.20
CA GLU A 16 -11.47 9.44 -7.31
C GLU A 16 -10.08 8.84 -7.59
N ASN A 17 -9.41 8.32 -6.54
CA ASN A 17 -8.10 7.68 -6.61
C ASN A 17 -8.15 6.15 -6.60
N GLN A 18 -9.33 5.55 -6.82
CA GLN A 18 -9.54 4.10 -6.89
C GLN A 18 -9.13 3.35 -5.61
N LEU A 19 -9.28 4.00 -4.45
CA LEU A 19 -9.02 3.44 -3.12
C LEU A 19 -10.32 3.06 -2.41
N LEU A 20 -10.20 2.16 -1.43
CA LEU A 20 -11.27 1.76 -0.52
C LEU A 20 -10.92 2.24 0.90
N PRO A 21 -11.91 2.63 1.73
CA PRO A 21 -11.68 2.86 3.15
C PRO A 21 -11.51 1.54 3.90
N GLY A 22 -10.54 1.47 4.80
CA GLY A 22 -10.69 0.74 6.06
C GLY A 22 -11.60 1.61 6.93
N PHE A 23 -12.86 1.22 7.06
CA PHE A 23 -13.91 2.07 7.62
C PHE A 23 -14.08 1.76 9.10
N GLU A 24 -13.18 2.30 9.92
CA GLU A 24 -13.32 2.30 11.36
C GLU A 24 -14.54 3.13 11.76
N LEU A 25 -15.46 2.53 12.50
CA LEU A 25 -16.64 3.19 13.05
C LEU A 25 -16.24 3.99 14.30
N MET A 26 -15.30 4.91 14.13
CA MET A 26 -14.56 5.61 15.17
C MET A 26 -14.95 7.10 15.22
N GLY A 27 -15.15 7.61 16.43
CA GLY A 27 -15.40 9.03 16.71
C GLY A 27 -16.79 9.33 17.26
N SER A 28 -16.98 10.58 17.68
CA SER A 28 -18.25 11.10 18.19
C SER A 28 -18.69 12.31 17.36
N PRO A 29 -19.62 12.15 16.39
CA PRO A 29 -20.09 13.24 15.54
C PRO A 29 -20.50 14.48 16.36
N SER A 30 -19.69 15.53 16.26
CA SER A 30 -19.85 16.79 16.99
C SER A 30 -19.99 16.63 18.52
N GLY A 31 -19.42 15.57 19.10
CA GLY A 31 -19.47 15.28 20.54
C GLY A 31 -20.82 14.74 21.04
N HIS A 32 -21.70 14.27 20.14
CA HIS A 32 -23.04 13.78 20.49
C HIS A 32 -23.01 12.48 21.31
N PHE A 33 -22.13 11.54 20.96
CA PHE A 33 -21.98 10.28 21.67
C PHE A 33 -20.91 10.44 22.76
N THR A 34 -21.25 10.10 23.99
CA THR A 34 -20.44 10.31 25.18
C THR A 34 -20.39 9.09 26.09
N ASP A 35 -21.35 8.16 25.99
CA ASP A 35 -21.43 6.99 26.87
C ASP A 35 -22.17 5.83 26.19
N PHE A 36 -21.49 4.72 25.97
CA PHE A 36 -22.08 3.52 25.36
C PHE A 36 -22.71 2.54 26.37
N GLU A 37 -22.79 2.89 27.65
CA GLU A 37 -23.74 2.26 28.58
C GLU A 37 -25.11 2.95 28.58
N ASP A 38 -25.21 4.18 28.07
CA ASP A 38 -26.49 4.84 27.85
C ASP A 38 -27.23 4.16 26.68
N LYS A 39 -28.31 3.44 27.03
CA LYS A 39 -29.16 2.74 26.07
C LYS A 39 -29.66 3.65 24.95
N GLN A 40 -29.98 4.91 25.21
CA GLN A 40 -30.43 5.81 24.15
C GLN A 40 -29.34 6.02 23.11
N GLN A 41 -28.11 6.26 23.55
CA GLN A 41 -26.96 6.46 22.67
C GLN A 41 -26.62 5.19 21.87
N VAL A 42 -26.75 4.01 22.49
CA VAL A 42 -26.55 2.72 21.80
C VAL A 42 -27.54 2.54 20.63
N PHE A 43 -28.82 2.86 20.84
CA PHE A 43 -29.83 2.83 19.76
C PHE A 43 -29.56 3.88 18.68
N GLU A 44 -29.22 5.11 19.08
CA GLU A 44 -28.90 6.19 18.14
C GLU A 44 -27.64 5.86 17.31
N TRP A 45 -26.66 5.16 17.89
CA TRP A 45 -25.46 4.72 17.18
C TRP A 45 -25.79 3.67 16.12
N LYS A 46 -26.63 2.67 16.46
CA LYS A 46 -27.12 1.69 15.49
C LYS A 46 -27.80 2.36 14.30
N ASP A 47 -28.65 3.35 14.56
CA ASP A 47 -29.36 4.10 13.53
C ASP A 47 -28.40 4.95 12.67
N LEU A 48 -27.39 5.57 13.29
CA LEU A 48 -26.32 6.27 12.58
C LEU A 48 -25.56 5.33 11.64
N VAL A 49 -25.14 4.16 12.11
CA VAL A 49 -24.42 3.16 11.30
C VAL A 49 -25.28 2.70 10.12
N SER A 50 -26.56 2.40 10.35
CA SER A 50 -27.50 2.01 9.29
C SER A 50 -27.71 3.13 8.25
N LEU A 51 -27.87 4.37 8.71
CA LEU A 51 -28.02 5.54 7.85
C LEU A 51 -26.78 5.77 7.00
N LEU A 52 -25.60 5.68 7.61
CA LEU A 52 -24.30 5.83 6.96
C LEU A 52 -24.10 4.78 5.88
N ALA A 53 -24.33 3.51 6.20
CA ALA A 53 -24.20 2.41 5.27
C ALA A 53 -25.17 2.53 4.09
N ARG A 54 -26.46 2.81 4.35
CA ARG A 54 -27.46 3.04 3.28
C ARG A 54 -27.10 4.25 2.40
N ARG A 55 -26.59 5.33 2.99
CA ARG A 55 -26.14 6.52 2.24
C ARG A 55 -25.06 6.14 1.22
N TYR A 56 -24.01 5.44 1.66
CA TYR A 56 -22.89 5.10 0.79
C TYR A 56 -23.19 3.95 -0.17
N ILE A 57 -24.09 3.02 0.20
CA ILE A 57 -24.68 2.08 -0.78
C ILE A 57 -25.41 2.86 -1.87
N GLY A 58 -26.21 3.87 -1.51
CA GLY A 58 -26.88 4.73 -2.48
C GLY A 58 -25.91 5.53 -3.36
N ARG A 59 -24.78 5.97 -2.80
CA ARG A 59 -23.78 6.81 -3.49
C ARG A 59 -22.84 6.03 -4.40
N TYR A 60 -22.37 4.85 -3.97
CA TYR A 60 -21.32 4.08 -4.65
C TYR A 60 -21.77 2.69 -5.13
N GLY A 61 -22.98 2.26 -4.74
CA GLY A 61 -23.52 0.94 -5.05
C GLY A 61 -23.07 -0.14 -4.07
N LEU A 62 -23.96 -1.11 -3.80
CA LEU A 62 -23.70 -2.18 -2.83
C LEU A 62 -22.45 -3.00 -3.17
N ALA A 63 -22.23 -3.33 -4.45
CA ALA A 63 -21.07 -4.11 -4.89
C ALA A 63 -19.73 -3.43 -4.61
N HIS A 64 -19.73 -2.09 -4.47
CA HIS A 64 -18.54 -1.34 -4.08
C HIS A 64 -18.40 -1.35 -2.55
N VAL A 65 -19.46 -0.97 -1.83
CA VAL A 65 -19.43 -0.83 -0.35
C VAL A 65 -19.25 -2.18 0.35
N SER A 66 -19.70 -3.29 -0.23
CA SER A 66 -19.45 -4.63 0.32
C SER A 66 -17.96 -5.03 0.33
N LYS A 67 -17.11 -4.29 -0.38
CA LYS A 67 -15.65 -4.48 -0.36
C LYS A 67 -14.98 -3.75 0.81
N TRP A 68 -15.65 -2.79 1.43
CA TRP A 68 -15.08 -2.05 2.57
C TRP A 68 -14.90 -3.00 3.75
N ASN A 69 -13.85 -2.78 4.52
CA ASN A 69 -13.66 -3.42 5.82
C ASN A 69 -14.24 -2.45 6.86
N PHE A 70 -15.47 -2.66 7.32
CA PHE A 70 -15.95 -1.90 8.48
C PHE A 70 -15.33 -2.50 9.74
N GLU A 71 -14.92 -1.63 10.65
CA GLU A 71 -14.07 -2.00 11.77
C GLU A 71 -14.52 -1.29 13.04
N THR A 72 -14.16 -1.85 14.19
CA THR A 72 -14.35 -1.21 15.50
C THR A 72 -13.50 0.06 15.63
N TRP A 73 -13.68 0.75 16.76
CA TRP A 73 -12.78 1.81 17.20
C TRP A 73 -11.35 1.28 17.33
N ASN A 74 -10.36 2.05 16.88
CA ASN A 74 -8.94 1.72 16.93
C ASN A 74 -8.44 1.47 18.36
N GLU A 75 -7.66 0.40 18.56
CA GLU A 75 -6.92 0.10 19.79
C GLU A 75 -7.71 0.34 21.09
N PRO A 76 -8.87 -0.33 21.29
CA PRO A 76 -9.75 -0.05 22.42
C PRO A 76 -9.08 -0.21 23.80
N ASP A 77 -8.10 -1.11 23.95
CA ASP A 77 -7.35 -1.32 25.19
C ASP A 77 -6.27 -0.26 25.44
N HIS A 78 -5.99 0.62 24.46
CA HIS A 78 -5.13 1.80 24.64
C HIS A 78 -5.90 3.03 25.14
N HIS A 79 -7.24 2.93 25.25
CA HIS A 79 -8.13 3.92 25.86
C HIS A 79 -8.13 5.31 25.19
N ASP A 80 -7.83 5.38 23.89
CA ASP A 80 -7.92 6.62 23.11
C ASP A 80 -9.35 6.87 22.57
N PHE A 81 -10.24 7.26 23.49
CA PHE A 81 -11.67 7.49 23.21
C PHE A 81 -12.08 8.97 23.30
N ASP A 82 -11.13 9.90 23.35
CA ASP A 82 -11.38 11.32 23.61
C ASP A 82 -12.26 11.55 24.86
N ASN A 83 -13.47 12.09 24.68
CA ASN A 83 -14.45 12.38 25.73
C ASN A 83 -15.57 11.32 25.81
N VAL A 84 -15.37 10.15 25.19
CA VAL A 84 -16.35 9.06 25.18
C VAL A 84 -16.04 8.06 26.29
N SER A 85 -17.01 7.81 27.16
CA SER A 85 -16.97 6.71 28.11
C SER A 85 -17.16 5.38 27.39
N MET A 86 -16.10 4.57 27.35
CA MET A 86 -16.09 3.25 26.75
C MET A 86 -15.62 2.20 27.76
N THR A 87 -16.54 1.75 28.62
CA THR A 87 -16.28 0.61 29.50
C THR A 87 -16.26 -0.69 28.71
N THR A 88 -15.92 -1.82 29.34
CA THR A 88 -16.07 -3.13 28.70
C THR A 88 -17.48 -3.38 28.21
N GLN A 89 -18.49 -3.14 29.04
CA GLN A 89 -19.89 -3.33 28.62
C GLN A 89 -20.29 -2.32 27.54
N GLY A 90 -19.85 -1.06 27.67
CA GLY A 90 -20.07 -0.04 26.65
C GLY A 90 -19.50 -0.43 25.28
N PHE A 91 -18.29 -0.99 25.24
CA PHE A 91 -17.67 -1.45 24.00
C PHE A 91 -18.44 -2.61 23.35
N LEU A 92 -18.96 -3.55 24.15
CA LEU A 92 -19.81 -4.64 23.63
C LEU A 92 -21.14 -4.11 23.09
N ASN A 93 -21.77 -3.15 23.77
CA ASN A 93 -23.00 -2.49 23.29
C ASN A 93 -22.75 -1.70 21.99
N TYR A 94 -21.63 -0.98 21.92
CA TYR A 94 -21.15 -0.29 20.72
C TYR A 94 -20.97 -1.28 19.56
N TYR A 95 -20.34 -2.42 19.81
CA TYR A 95 -20.11 -3.45 18.80
C TYR A 95 -21.44 -3.99 18.25
N ASP A 96 -22.38 -4.32 19.12
CA ASP A 96 -23.71 -4.81 18.71
C ASP A 96 -24.45 -3.76 17.87
N ALA A 97 -24.30 -2.47 18.21
CA ALA A 97 -24.90 -1.38 17.46
C ALA A 97 -24.26 -1.21 16.07
N CYS A 98 -22.95 -1.38 15.95
CA CYS A 98 -22.24 -1.43 14.67
C CYS A 98 -22.74 -2.62 13.82
N SER A 99 -22.77 -3.82 14.42
CA SER A 99 -23.14 -5.07 13.75
C SER A 99 -24.57 -5.02 13.21
N GLU A 100 -25.54 -4.68 14.07
CA GLU A 100 -26.95 -4.62 13.68
C GLU A 100 -27.25 -3.41 12.78
N GLY A 101 -26.53 -2.30 12.94
CA GLY A 101 -26.67 -1.13 12.06
C GLY A 101 -26.25 -1.45 10.62
N LEU A 102 -25.12 -2.14 10.44
CA LEU A 102 -24.67 -2.62 9.12
C LEU A 102 -25.62 -3.67 8.57
N ARG A 103 -26.07 -4.63 9.41
CA ARG A 103 -27.01 -5.69 9.02
C ARG A 103 -28.34 -5.12 8.50
N ASP A 104 -28.87 -4.09 9.17
CA ASP A 104 -30.08 -3.36 8.75
C ASP A 104 -29.93 -2.66 7.39
N ALA A 105 -28.70 -2.28 7.02
CA ALA A 105 -28.41 -1.70 5.72
C ALA A 105 -28.25 -2.78 4.64
N SER A 106 -27.44 -3.80 4.91
CA SER A 106 -27.31 -5.00 4.08
C SER A 106 -26.48 -6.09 4.78
N PRO A 107 -26.89 -7.37 4.72
CA PRO A 107 -26.11 -8.49 5.25
C PRO A 107 -24.81 -8.76 4.48
N MET A 108 -24.55 -8.07 3.35
CA MET A 108 -23.32 -8.23 2.56
C MET A 108 -22.15 -7.35 3.05
N LEU A 109 -22.37 -6.41 3.98
CA LEU A 109 -21.34 -5.48 4.45
C LEU A 109 -20.51 -6.12 5.56
N ARG A 110 -19.19 -6.23 5.44
CA ARG A 110 -18.35 -6.93 6.41
C ARG A 110 -18.04 -6.09 7.66
N LEU A 111 -17.99 -6.70 8.85
CA LEU A 111 -17.56 -6.08 10.11
C LEU A 111 -16.54 -6.96 10.86
N GLY A 112 -15.45 -6.35 11.31
CA GLY A 112 -14.45 -6.98 12.16
C GLY A 112 -13.92 -6.07 13.26
N GLY A 113 -12.92 -6.56 13.99
CA GLY A 113 -12.30 -5.88 15.14
C GLY A 113 -11.47 -6.88 15.97
N PRO A 114 -10.89 -6.46 17.12
CA PRO A 114 -10.93 -5.13 17.73
C PRO A 114 -9.91 -4.11 17.19
N GLY A 115 -8.93 -4.53 16.38
CA GLY A 115 -7.82 -3.65 15.93
C GLY A 115 -6.89 -3.27 17.08
N ASP A 116 -6.32 -4.26 17.79
CA ASP A 116 -5.42 -4.01 18.93
C ASP A 116 -4.40 -5.15 19.14
N SER A 117 -3.53 -5.00 20.13
CA SER A 117 -2.37 -5.82 20.41
C SER A 117 -2.66 -7.24 20.89
N PHE A 118 -3.85 -7.61 21.37
CA PHE A 118 -4.11 -8.93 21.99
C PHE A 118 -2.98 -9.39 22.93
N HIS A 119 -2.59 -8.54 23.88
CA HIS A 119 -1.65 -8.96 24.91
C HIS A 119 -2.28 -10.08 25.76
N PRO A 120 -1.49 -11.06 26.23
CA PRO A 120 -2.03 -12.12 27.07
C PRO A 120 -2.82 -11.57 28.26
N LEU A 121 -3.89 -12.27 28.62
CA LEU A 121 -4.71 -11.92 29.78
C LEU A 121 -3.85 -11.64 31.03
N PRO A 122 -4.16 -10.60 31.82
CA PRO A 122 -5.34 -9.73 31.75
C PRO A 122 -5.13 -8.42 30.96
N LYS A 123 -4.08 -8.30 30.12
CA LYS A 123 -3.62 -6.99 29.62
C LYS A 123 -4.50 -6.33 28.54
N SER A 124 -5.15 -7.10 27.67
CA SER A 124 -6.03 -6.58 26.61
C SER A 124 -7.50 -7.00 26.86
N PRO A 125 -8.13 -6.52 27.95
CA PRO A 125 -9.44 -7.00 28.38
C PRO A 125 -10.55 -6.76 27.34
N LEU A 126 -10.55 -5.65 26.60
CA LEU A 126 -11.57 -5.35 25.58
C LEU A 126 -11.46 -6.29 24.39
N CYS A 127 -10.24 -6.60 23.95
CA CYS A 127 -10.02 -7.59 22.90
C CYS A 127 -10.61 -8.96 23.24
N TRP A 128 -10.23 -9.50 24.40
CA TRP A 128 -10.66 -10.83 24.82
C TRP A 128 -12.15 -10.86 25.16
N SER A 129 -12.69 -9.76 25.70
CA SER A 129 -14.13 -9.64 25.98
C SER A 129 -14.95 -9.58 24.71
N LEU A 130 -14.48 -8.89 23.66
CA LEU A 130 -15.17 -8.83 22.37
C LEU A 130 -15.25 -10.22 21.74
N LEU A 131 -14.15 -10.97 21.68
CA LEU A 131 -14.17 -12.33 21.15
C LEU A 131 -15.12 -13.23 21.95
N ASN A 132 -15.05 -13.17 23.29
CA ASN A 132 -15.97 -13.94 24.13
C ASN A 132 -17.44 -13.53 23.94
N HIS A 133 -17.72 -12.24 23.73
CA HIS A 133 -19.07 -11.74 23.47
C HIS A 133 -19.60 -12.22 22.12
N CYS A 134 -18.77 -12.15 21.07
CA CYS A 134 -19.15 -12.65 19.75
C CYS A 134 -19.37 -14.17 19.73
N ALA A 135 -18.60 -14.91 20.52
CA ALA A 135 -18.70 -16.36 20.68
C ALA A 135 -19.92 -16.79 21.52
N ASN A 136 -20.03 -16.22 22.73
CA ASN A 136 -20.88 -16.75 23.80
C ASN A 136 -21.79 -15.68 24.46
N GLY A 137 -21.60 -14.40 24.10
CA GLY A 137 -22.37 -13.29 24.64
C GLY A 137 -23.80 -13.23 24.11
N THR A 138 -24.55 -12.24 24.57
CA THR A 138 -25.93 -12.01 24.14
C THR A 138 -26.01 -10.68 23.42
N ASN A 139 -26.47 -10.69 22.17
CA ASN A 139 -26.65 -9.47 21.39
C ASN A 139 -27.63 -8.51 22.08
N PHE A 140 -27.22 -7.26 22.26
CA PHE A 140 -27.97 -6.20 22.94
C PHE A 140 -29.37 -5.96 22.34
N PHE A 141 -29.53 -6.09 21.02
CA PHE A 141 -30.76 -5.78 20.30
C PHE A 141 -31.66 -6.99 20.11
N THR A 142 -31.10 -8.14 19.74
CA THR A 142 -31.87 -9.33 19.34
C THR A 142 -32.06 -10.32 20.50
N GLY A 143 -31.19 -10.29 21.51
CA GLY A 143 -31.15 -11.30 22.56
C GLY A 143 -30.62 -12.67 22.09
N GLU A 144 -30.14 -12.78 20.84
CA GLU A 144 -29.51 -14.00 20.33
C GLU A 144 -28.15 -14.23 21.01
N VAL A 145 -27.78 -15.50 21.18
CA VAL A 145 -26.46 -15.88 21.68
C VAL A 145 -25.47 -15.89 20.53
N GLY A 146 -24.32 -15.24 20.74
CA GLY A 146 -23.32 -15.00 19.74
C GLY A 146 -23.63 -13.78 18.87
N VAL A 147 -22.58 -13.13 18.39
CA VAL A 147 -22.66 -11.96 17.52
C VAL A 147 -21.73 -12.18 16.35
N ARG A 148 -22.18 -11.77 15.17
CA ARG A 148 -21.38 -11.74 13.95
C ARG A 148 -19.99 -11.14 14.19
N LEU A 149 -18.96 -11.81 13.69
CA LEU A 149 -17.58 -11.34 13.60
C LEU A 149 -16.97 -11.87 12.29
N ASP A 150 -16.87 -11.04 11.25
CA ASP A 150 -16.48 -11.52 9.91
C ASP A 150 -14.97 -11.65 9.73
N TYR A 151 -14.18 -10.91 10.53
CA TYR A 151 -12.73 -11.01 10.59
C TYR A 151 -12.22 -10.52 11.96
N ILE A 152 -11.02 -10.98 12.36
CA ILE A 152 -10.33 -10.54 13.58
C ILE A 152 -9.10 -9.73 13.17
N SER A 153 -9.03 -8.48 13.62
CA SER A 153 -7.90 -7.59 13.39
C SER A 153 -7.06 -7.42 14.65
N LEU A 154 -5.74 -7.48 14.47
CA LEU A 154 -4.75 -7.36 15.54
C LEU A 154 -3.60 -6.44 15.13
N HIS A 155 -2.97 -5.76 16.07
CA HIS A 155 -1.84 -4.89 15.81
C HIS A 155 -0.57 -5.50 16.39
N LYS A 156 0.26 -6.13 15.55
CA LYS A 156 1.55 -6.68 15.97
C LYS A 156 2.68 -5.99 15.22
N LYS A 157 3.51 -5.26 15.97
CA LYS A 157 4.64 -4.48 15.45
C LYS A 157 5.97 -5.14 15.78
N GLY A 158 6.98 -4.89 14.95
CA GLY A 158 8.24 -5.64 14.96
C GLY A 158 9.28 -5.25 16.00
N ALA A 159 9.11 -4.14 16.72
CA ALA A 159 10.15 -3.60 17.63
C ALA A 159 11.56 -3.51 16.98
N GLY A 160 11.61 -3.24 15.68
CA GLY A 160 12.83 -3.20 14.86
C GLY A 160 13.23 -4.52 14.21
N SER A 161 12.53 -5.63 14.50
CA SER A 161 12.73 -6.97 13.94
C SER A 161 11.59 -7.36 12.99
N SER A 162 11.93 -7.86 11.80
CA SER A 162 10.94 -8.30 10.81
C SER A 162 10.17 -9.54 11.29
N MET A 163 10.88 -10.59 11.70
CA MET A 163 10.27 -11.85 12.13
C MET A 163 9.44 -11.74 13.39
N TYR A 164 9.76 -10.78 14.27
CA TYR A 164 9.05 -10.62 15.52
C TYR A 164 7.57 -10.26 15.31
N ILE A 165 7.21 -9.68 14.16
CA ILE A 165 5.81 -9.49 13.75
C ILE A 165 5.10 -10.84 13.67
N LEU A 166 5.59 -11.72 12.79
CA LEU A 166 4.99 -13.02 12.51
C LEU A 166 4.98 -13.96 13.73
N GLU A 167 6.02 -13.90 14.57
CA GLU A 167 6.07 -14.66 15.83
C GLU A 167 4.97 -14.25 16.80
N GLN A 168 4.72 -12.94 16.94
CA GLN A 168 3.66 -12.43 17.81
C GLN A 168 2.26 -12.71 17.26
N GLU A 169 2.07 -12.62 15.95
CA GLU A 169 0.80 -12.96 15.29
C GLU A 169 0.45 -14.42 15.54
N ARG A 170 1.40 -15.35 15.33
CA ARG A 170 1.20 -16.78 15.62
C ARG A 170 0.81 -17.03 17.06
N ALA A 171 1.55 -16.44 18.00
CA ALA A 171 1.26 -16.61 19.42
C ALA A 171 -0.14 -16.10 19.79
N ALA A 172 -0.57 -14.95 19.25
CA ALA A 172 -1.90 -14.40 19.51
C ALA A 172 -3.01 -15.25 18.90
N VAL A 173 -2.86 -15.65 17.64
CA VAL A 173 -3.86 -16.48 16.94
C VAL A 173 -3.96 -17.88 17.54
N ASP A 174 -2.85 -18.50 17.92
CA ASP A 174 -2.87 -19.79 18.61
C ASP A 174 -3.70 -19.70 19.90
N GLN A 175 -3.53 -18.62 20.67
CA GLN A 175 -4.32 -18.38 21.87
C GLN A 175 -5.80 -18.13 21.55
N ILE A 176 -6.11 -17.35 20.51
CA ILE A 176 -7.48 -17.11 20.04
C ILE A 176 -8.15 -18.44 19.67
N GLN A 177 -7.51 -19.26 18.83
CA GLN A 177 -8.06 -20.55 18.37
C GLN A 177 -8.23 -21.57 19.49
N GLN A 178 -7.40 -21.50 20.55
CA GLN A 178 -7.54 -22.33 21.74
C GLN A 178 -8.73 -21.92 22.61
N LEU A 179 -8.96 -20.61 22.78
CA LEU A 179 -10.02 -20.08 23.64
C LEU A 179 -11.38 -20.03 22.92
N PHE A 180 -11.38 -19.80 21.60
CA PHE A 180 -12.58 -19.63 20.77
C PHE A 180 -12.49 -20.51 19.51
N PRO A 181 -12.70 -21.84 19.64
CA PRO A 181 -12.62 -22.76 18.50
C PRO A 181 -13.58 -22.44 17.34
N GLU A 182 -14.69 -21.74 17.59
CA GLU A 182 -15.63 -21.26 16.57
C GLU A 182 -15.00 -20.26 15.59
N PHE A 183 -13.94 -19.55 16.00
CA PHE A 183 -13.23 -18.59 15.15
C PHE A 183 -12.00 -19.18 14.44
N LYS A 184 -11.87 -20.51 14.42
CA LYS A 184 -10.75 -21.18 13.76
C LYS A 184 -10.58 -20.77 12.30
N ASP A 185 -11.69 -20.63 11.58
CA ASP A 185 -11.72 -20.29 10.15
C ASP A 185 -12.01 -18.81 9.90
N THR A 186 -12.04 -17.97 10.94
CA THR A 186 -12.23 -16.53 10.84
C THR A 186 -10.96 -15.88 10.29
N PRO A 187 -11.05 -15.04 9.24
CA PRO A 187 -9.91 -14.31 8.70
C PRO A 187 -9.18 -13.47 9.76
N ILE A 188 -7.85 -13.50 9.72
CA ILE A 188 -6.96 -12.70 10.57
C ILE A 188 -6.32 -11.59 9.76
N TYR A 189 -6.41 -10.36 10.26
CA TYR A 189 -5.76 -9.18 9.72
C TYR A 189 -4.71 -8.66 10.70
N ASN A 190 -3.57 -8.20 10.18
CA ASN A 190 -2.72 -7.25 10.89
C ASN A 190 -2.69 -5.93 10.13
N ASP A 191 -3.60 -5.03 10.50
CA ASP A 191 -3.85 -3.75 9.85
C ASP A 191 -2.80 -2.68 10.21
N GLU A 192 -1.96 -2.95 11.21
CA GLU A 192 -0.82 -2.11 11.57
C GLU A 192 0.47 -2.91 11.83
N ALA A 193 0.87 -3.71 10.85
CA ALA A 193 2.01 -4.63 10.87
C ALA A 193 3.37 -3.93 10.66
N ASP A 194 3.64 -2.91 11.47
CA ASP A 194 4.78 -2.03 11.23
C ASP A 194 6.08 -2.54 11.84
N PRO A 195 7.25 -2.23 11.26
CA PRO A 195 8.52 -2.58 11.86
C PRO A 195 8.75 -1.99 13.26
N LEU A 196 8.23 -0.78 13.52
CA LEU A 196 8.39 -0.08 14.81
C LEU A 196 7.19 0.83 15.07
N VAL A 197 6.69 0.82 16.31
CA VAL A 197 5.64 1.72 16.83
C VAL A 197 6.07 3.19 16.81
N GLY A 198 5.10 4.10 16.84
CA GLY A 198 5.34 5.54 16.84
C GLY A 198 5.77 6.05 15.47
N TRP A 199 4.81 6.28 14.58
CA TRP A 199 5.04 6.69 13.19
C TRP A 199 5.84 8.00 13.07
N SER A 200 5.66 8.93 14.02
CA SER A 200 6.26 10.26 14.01
C SER A 200 7.70 10.30 14.54
N LEU A 201 8.16 9.23 15.19
CA LEU A 201 9.53 9.11 15.70
C LEU A 201 10.53 9.15 14.52
N PRO A 202 11.46 10.12 14.47
CA PRO A 202 12.43 10.18 13.39
C PRO A 202 13.40 9.00 13.46
N GLN A 203 13.48 8.23 12.39
CA GLN A 203 14.41 7.12 12.20
C GLN A 203 15.07 7.24 10.82
N PRO A 204 16.41 7.25 10.72
CA PRO A 204 17.08 7.33 9.42
C PRO A 204 16.66 6.22 8.45
N TRP A 205 16.49 4.99 8.93
CA TRP A 205 16.09 3.85 8.09
C TRP A 205 14.68 3.98 7.50
N ARG A 206 13.79 4.81 8.08
CA ARG A 206 12.44 5.09 7.51
C ARG A 206 12.49 5.96 6.25
N ALA A 207 13.63 6.60 5.97
CA ALA A 207 13.77 7.57 4.89
C ALA A 207 14.04 6.96 3.52
N ASP A 208 14.64 5.77 3.47
CA ASP A 208 15.31 5.26 2.27
C ASP A 208 14.96 3.78 1.97
N VAL A 209 15.82 3.09 1.20
CA VAL A 209 15.60 1.70 0.78
C VAL A 209 15.68 0.72 1.95
N THR A 210 16.18 1.13 3.12
CA THR A 210 16.21 0.26 4.32
C THR A 210 14.81 -0.13 4.73
N TYR A 211 13.90 0.86 4.86
CA TYR A 211 12.49 0.57 5.15
C TYR A 211 11.80 -0.16 4.00
N ALA A 212 12.08 0.22 2.74
CA ALA A 212 11.50 -0.46 1.58
C ALA A 212 11.84 -1.97 1.55
N ALA A 213 13.11 -2.32 1.75
CA ALA A 213 13.56 -3.70 1.73
C ALA A 213 13.05 -4.49 2.96
N LEU A 214 12.93 -3.82 4.11
CA LEU A 214 12.32 -4.40 5.31
C LEU A 214 10.83 -4.73 5.11
N VAL A 215 10.05 -3.86 4.48
CA VAL A 215 8.64 -4.14 4.14
C VAL A 215 8.53 -5.38 3.25
N VAL A 216 9.36 -5.48 2.21
CA VAL A 216 9.38 -6.68 1.35
C VAL A 216 9.78 -7.93 2.12
N LYS A 217 10.77 -7.82 3.02
CA LYS A 217 11.21 -8.95 3.86
C LYS A 217 10.07 -9.45 4.75
N VAL A 218 9.34 -8.56 5.43
CA VAL A 218 8.17 -8.92 6.23
C VAL A 218 7.14 -9.66 5.39
N ILE A 219 6.79 -9.13 4.20
CA ILE A 219 5.80 -9.76 3.32
C ILE A 219 6.29 -11.12 2.81
N ALA A 220 7.58 -11.25 2.47
CA ALA A 220 8.16 -12.51 2.06
C ALA A 220 8.14 -13.56 3.18
N GLN A 221 8.37 -13.16 4.44
CA GLN A 221 8.24 -14.03 5.60
C GLN A 221 6.80 -14.53 5.76
N HIS A 222 5.81 -13.66 5.64
CA HIS A 222 4.39 -14.06 5.72
C HIS A 222 4.05 -15.02 4.58
N GLN A 223 4.40 -14.71 3.34
CA GLN A 223 4.09 -15.60 2.22
C GLN A 223 4.78 -16.96 2.35
N ASN A 224 6.09 -16.99 2.60
CA ASN A 224 6.88 -18.22 2.53
C ASN A 224 6.78 -19.08 3.80
N LEU A 225 6.61 -18.46 4.98
CA LEU A 225 6.63 -19.17 6.26
C LEU A 225 5.21 -19.41 6.82
N LEU A 226 4.23 -18.60 6.41
CA LEU A 226 2.82 -18.74 6.84
C LEU A 226 1.95 -19.33 5.72
N PHE A 227 1.76 -18.61 4.61
CA PHE A 227 0.83 -19.02 3.55
C PHE A 227 1.26 -20.28 2.80
N ALA A 228 2.53 -20.37 2.40
CA ALA A 228 3.07 -21.53 1.70
C ALA A 228 3.24 -22.75 2.62
N ASN A 229 3.11 -22.57 3.94
CA ASN A 229 3.20 -23.65 4.91
C ASN A 229 1.83 -24.30 5.11
N SER A 230 1.60 -25.42 4.43
CA SER A 230 0.36 -26.20 4.50
C SER A 230 -0.03 -26.71 5.90
N SER A 231 0.89 -26.61 6.87
CA SER A 231 0.65 -27.01 8.27
C SER A 231 0.09 -25.87 9.13
N SER A 232 0.03 -24.64 8.64
CA SER A 232 -0.54 -23.52 9.41
C SER A 232 -2.06 -23.61 9.44
N SER A 233 -2.66 -23.47 10.63
CA SER A 233 -4.11 -23.33 10.83
C SER A 233 -4.60 -21.88 10.76
N MET A 234 -3.70 -20.92 10.56
CA MET A 234 -4.04 -19.49 10.58
C MET A 234 -4.56 -19.06 9.20
N ARG A 235 -5.80 -18.56 9.18
CA ARG A 235 -6.40 -17.95 8.00
C ARG A 235 -6.06 -16.46 7.90
N TYR A 236 -4.79 -16.15 7.64
CA TYR A 236 -4.35 -14.77 7.46
C TYR A 236 -4.82 -14.23 6.10
N GLU A 237 -5.37 -13.02 6.05
CA GLU A 237 -5.91 -12.46 4.79
C GLU A 237 -5.43 -11.04 4.48
N LEU A 238 -4.95 -10.28 5.48
CA LEU A 238 -4.54 -8.89 5.27
C LEU A 238 -3.34 -8.50 6.15
N LEU A 239 -2.36 -7.84 5.52
CA LEU A 239 -1.26 -7.14 6.19
C LEU A 239 -1.26 -5.70 5.69
N SER A 240 -1.34 -4.73 6.59
CA SER A 240 -1.18 -3.32 6.26
C SER A 240 0.02 -2.72 6.99
N ASN A 241 0.76 -1.86 6.28
CA ASN A 241 1.74 -0.98 6.90
C ASN A 241 1.07 0.37 7.07
N ASP A 242 0.94 0.84 8.30
CA ASP A 242 0.23 2.07 8.60
C ASP A 242 1.17 3.27 8.39
N ASN A 243 1.31 3.68 7.13
CA ASN A 243 2.34 4.64 6.70
C ASN A 243 1.80 5.71 5.73
N ALA A 244 0.49 5.92 5.68
CA ALA A 244 -0.14 6.96 4.88
C ALA A 244 -0.06 8.37 5.50
N PHE A 245 0.56 8.51 6.69
CA PHE A 245 0.74 9.81 7.35
C PHE A 245 1.47 10.84 6.50
N LEU A 246 1.18 12.12 6.76
CA LEU A 246 1.95 13.24 6.23
C LEU A 246 3.05 13.63 7.21
N SER A 247 4.30 13.65 6.73
CA SER A 247 5.46 13.97 7.57
C SER A 247 5.48 15.43 8.02
N TYR A 248 6.07 15.72 9.18
CA TYR A 248 6.23 17.08 9.72
C TYR A 248 7.69 17.54 9.69
N HIS A 249 7.88 18.87 9.56
CA HIS A 249 9.16 19.50 9.83
C HIS A 249 9.58 19.24 11.30
N PRO A 250 10.88 19.01 11.60
CA PRO A 250 12.06 19.03 10.71
C PRO A 250 12.41 17.65 10.10
N HIS A 251 11.45 16.73 10.02
CA HIS A 251 11.68 15.32 9.67
C HIS A 251 10.87 14.88 8.43
N PRO A 252 11.06 15.53 7.26
CA PRO A 252 10.27 15.21 6.07
C PRO A 252 10.43 13.76 5.60
N PHE A 253 11.61 13.16 5.78
CA PHE A 253 11.88 11.79 5.31
C PHE A 253 11.86 10.73 6.40
N SER A 254 12.30 11.05 7.63
CA SER A 254 12.61 10.07 8.67
C SER A 254 11.40 9.59 9.49
N GLN A 255 10.19 10.03 9.16
CA GLN A 255 8.96 9.51 9.75
C GLN A 255 8.41 8.32 8.93
N ARG A 256 7.51 7.51 9.52
CA ARG A 256 6.93 6.33 8.87
C ARG A 256 5.83 6.76 7.89
N THR A 257 6.28 7.21 6.73
CA THR A 257 5.42 7.77 5.68
C THR A 257 5.75 7.17 4.32
N LEU A 258 4.75 7.06 3.43
CA LEU A 258 4.93 6.73 2.01
C LEU A 258 5.55 7.88 1.22
N THR A 259 5.30 9.12 1.64
CA THR A 259 5.79 10.34 1.00
C THR A 259 6.55 11.22 1.96
N ALA A 260 7.48 12.02 1.43
CA ALA A 260 8.13 13.09 2.18
C ALA A 260 7.47 14.42 1.85
N ARG A 261 6.87 15.06 2.85
CA ARG A 261 6.14 16.33 2.71
C ARG A 261 7.05 17.52 2.97
N PHE A 262 7.01 18.47 2.04
CA PHE A 262 7.65 19.79 2.14
C PHE A 262 6.59 20.89 2.06
N GLN A 263 6.47 21.70 3.12
CA GLN A 263 5.63 22.89 3.16
C GLN A 263 6.50 24.09 2.75
N VAL A 264 6.41 24.50 1.48
CA VAL A 264 7.31 25.49 0.86
C VAL A 264 6.76 26.90 1.12
N ASN A 265 6.97 27.36 2.35
CA ASN A 265 6.32 28.56 2.88
C ASN A 265 6.92 29.89 2.36
N ASN A 266 8.06 29.85 1.67
CA ASN A 266 8.72 31.01 1.08
C ASN A 266 8.20 31.37 -0.33
N THR A 267 7.03 30.84 -0.73
CA THR A 267 6.34 31.16 -1.98
C THR A 267 5.05 31.91 -1.70
N CYS A 268 4.48 32.57 -2.73
CA CYS A 268 3.22 33.29 -2.61
C CYS A 268 2.23 32.80 -3.70
N PRO A 269 1.15 32.09 -3.33
CA PRO A 269 0.88 31.55 -2.00
C PRO A 269 1.86 30.44 -1.61
N PRO A 270 2.01 30.13 -0.30
CA PRO A 270 2.66 28.91 0.15
C PRO A 270 2.06 27.68 -0.53
N HIS A 271 2.90 26.70 -0.85
CA HIS A 271 2.45 25.46 -1.46
C HIS A 271 3.08 24.22 -0.80
N VAL A 272 2.59 23.04 -1.17
CA VAL A 272 3.08 21.76 -0.66
C VAL A 272 3.68 20.95 -1.81
N GLN A 273 4.79 20.28 -1.53
CA GLN A 273 5.43 19.32 -2.41
C GLN A 273 5.51 17.98 -1.69
N LEU A 274 5.18 16.89 -2.40
CA LEU A 274 5.42 15.54 -1.95
C LEU A 274 6.50 14.91 -2.82
N LEU A 275 7.41 14.17 -2.18
CA LEU A 275 8.31 13.24 -2.86
C LEU A 275 7.91 11.81 -2.52
N ARG A 276 7.97 10.94 -3.52
CA ARG A 276 7.77 9.51 -3.33
C ARG A 276 9.00 8.92 -2.64
N LYS A 277 8.80 8.28 -1.48
CA LYS A 277 9.89 7.59 -0.79
C LYS A 277 10.07 6.18 -1.36
N PRO A 278 11.24 5.55 -1.18
CA PRO A 278 11.50 4.21 -1.72
C PRO A 278 10.49 3.14 -1.27
N VAL A 279 9.93 3.28 -0.06
CA VAL A 279 8.88 2.36 0.42
C VAL A 279 7.62 2.41 -0.45
N LEU A 280 7.22 3.58 -0.96
CA LEU A 280 6.11 3.68 -1.91
C LEU A 280 6.50 3.16 -3.30
N THR A 281 7.75 3.37 -3.72
CA THR A 281 8.28 2.81 -4.98
C THR A 281 8.21 1.29 -4.98
N VAL A 282 8.59 0.63 -3.88
CA VAL A 282 8.57 -0.84 -3.81
C VAL A 282 7.16 -1.41 -3.81
N MET A 283 6.15 -0.71 -3.28
CA MET A 283 4.75 -1.14 -3.44
C MET A 283 4.36 -1.27 -4.92
N GLY A 284 4.84 -0.34 -5.77
CA GLY A 284 4.66 -0.43 -7.23
C GLY A 284 5.40 -1.59 -7.88
N LEU A 285 6.59 -1.95 -7.38
CA LEU A 285 7.33 -3.13 -7.86
C LEU A 285 6.63 -4.43 -7.44
N MET A 286 6.14 -4.50 -6.20
CA MET A 286 5.39 -5.64 -5.69
C MET A 286 4.07 -5.87 -6.44
N ALA A 287 3.42 -4.82 -6.95
CA ALA A 287 2.23 -4.94 -7.78
C ALA A 287 2.48 -5.74 -9.09
N LEU A 288 3.74 -5.95 -9.47
CA LEU A 288 4.12 -6.83 -10.58
C LEU A 288 4.07 -8.33 -10.23
N LEU A 289 3.94 -8.69 -8.96
CA LEU A 289 3.65 -10.08 -8.58
C LEU A 289 2.25 -10.47 -9.11
N ASP A 290 2.13 -11.71 -9.55
CA ASP A 290 0.94 -12.30 -10.15
C ASP A 290 0.35 -13.40 -9.23
N GLY A 291 -0.81 -13.96 -9.57
CA GLY A 291 -1.63 -14.77 -8.66
C GLY A 291 -1.10 -16.16 -8.32
N GLU A 292 -0.08 -16.68 -9.00
CA GLU A 292 0.49 -18.01 -8.71
C GLU A 292 1.93 -17.86 -8.20
N GLN A 293 2.21 -18.39 -7.00
CA GLN A 293 3.56 -18.44 -6.44
C GLN A 293 4.39 -19.53 -7.15
N LEU A 294 5.62 -19.18 -7.54
CA LEU A 294 6.60 -20.13 -8.05
C LEU A 294 7.46 -20.70 -6.92
N TRP A 295 7.92 -21.94 -7.11
CA TRP A 295 8.97 -22.52 -6.27
C TRP A 295 10.27 -21.71 -6.41
N ALA A 296 10.86 -21.37 -5.27
CA ALA A 296 12.16 -20.71 -5.18
C ALA A 296 12.93 -21.23 -3.97
N GLU A 297 14.24 -21.33 -4.10
CA GLU A 297 15.14 -21.75 -3.03
C GLU A 297 16.32 -20.78 -2.98
N VAL A 298 16.63 -20.30 -1.78
CA VAL A 298 17.84 -19.51 -1.50
C VAL A 298 18.81 -20.41 -0.77
N SER A 299 20.07 -20.43 -1.19
CA SER A 299 21.10 -21.21 -0.51
C SER A 299 22.44 -20.51 -0.49
N GLN A 300 23.22 -20.78 0.55
CA GLN A 300 24.58 -20.29 0.73
C GLN A 300 25.49 -21.43 1.17
N ALA A 301 26.57 -21.67 0.43
CA ALA A 301 27.54 -22.73 0.73
C ALA A 301 26.90 -24.13 0.96
N GLY A 302 25.81 -24.42 0.25
CA GLY A 302 25.08 -25.69 0.35
C GLY A 302 23.98 -25.74 1.44
N ALA A 303 23.89 -24.73 2.31
CA ALA A 303 22.80 -24.60 3.27
C ALA A 303 21.62 -23.85 2.64
N VAL A 304 20.41 -24.41 2.74
CA VAL A 304 19.16 -23.75 2.34
C VAL A 304 18.79 -22.71 3.39
N LEU A 305 18.46 -21.50 2.95
CA LEU A 305 18.05 -20.37 3.77
C LEU A 305 16.59 -20.06 3.48
N ASP A 306 15.77 -19.97 4.52
CA ASP A 306 14.39 -19.52 4.41
C ASP A 306 14.30 -17.98 4.42
N SER A 307 13.09 -17.42 4.51
CA SER A 307 12.89 -15.97 4.56
C SER A 307 13.23 -15.32 5.91
N ASN A 308 13.60 -16.11 6.94
CA ASN A 308 14.18 -15.59 8.19
C ASN A 308 15.69 -15.32 8.06
N HIS A 309 16.10 -14.80 6.91
CA HIS A 309 17.48 -14.47 6.61
C HIS A 309 17.56 -13.11 5.92
N THR A 310 18.78 -12.56 5.87
CA THR A 310 19.02 -11.22 5.31
C THR A 310 18.83 -11.14 3.80
N VAL A 311 18.81 -12.28 3.10
CA VAL A 311 18.52 -12.37 1.67
C VAL A 311 17.39 -13.37 1.48
N GLY A 312 16.38 -13.00 0.71
CA GLY A 312 15.27 -13.89 0.37
C GLY A 312 14.62 -13.49 -0.94
N VAL A 313 13.55 -14.20 -1.31
CA VAL A 313 12.91 -14.07 -2.61
C VAL A 313 11.42 -14.34 -2.55
N LEU A 314 10.66 -13.58 -3.34
CA LEU A 314 9.31 -13.90 -3.78
C LEU A 314 9.33 -14.09 -5.29
N ALA A 315 8.68 -15.14 -5.78
CA ALA A 315 8.56 -15.41 -7.20
C ALA A 315 7.12 -15.77 -7.53
N SER A 316 6.61 -15.21 -8.62
CA SER A 316 5.25 -15.47 -9.11
C SER A 316 5.22 -15.67 -10.62
N THR A 317 4.12 -16.24 -11.11
CA THR A 317 3.84 -16.35 -12.54
C THR A 317 2.40 -16.02 -12.86
N HIS A 318 2.17 -15.45 -14.05
CA HIS A 318 0.86 -15.41 -14.69
C HIS A 318 0.83 -16.44 -15.80
N ARG A 319 -0.09 -17.39 -15.68
CA ARG A 319 -0.42 -18.32 -16.76
C ARG A 319 -1.65 -17.77 -17.48
N PRO A 320 -1.55 -17.35 -18.75
CA PRO A 320 -2.67 -16.75 -19.45
C PRO A 320 -3.73 -17.82 -19.70
N GLU A 321 -4.96 -17.57 -19.25
CA GLU A 321 -6.12 -18.42 -19.57
C GLU A 321 -6.55 -18.25 -21.04
N VAL A 322 -6.35 -17.04 -21.58
CA VAL A 322 -6.66 -16.69 -22.97
C VAL A 322 -5.36 -16.52 -23.75
N SER A 323 -5.25 -17.14 -24.92
CA SER A 323 -4.05 -17.12 -25.76
C SER A 323 -3.59 -15.73 -26.21
N SER A 324 -4.43 -14.69 -26.05
CA SER A 324 -4.09 -13.31 -26.38
C SER A 324 -3.24 -12.61 -25.32
N GLU A 325 -3.26 -13.10 -24.08
CA GLU A 325 -2.50 -12.56 -22.95
C GLU A 325 -1.07 -13.11 -22.90
N ALA A 326 -0.17 -12.33 -22.30
CA ALA A 326 1.21 -12.73 -22.12
C ALA A 326 1.38 -13.58 -20.85
N TRP A 327 2.08 -14.70 -20.98
CA TRP A 327 2.76 -15.34 -19.85
C TRP A 327 3.80 -14.39 -19.25
N ARG A 328 3.86 -14.37 -17.91
CA ARG A 328 4.78 -13.53 -17.15
C ARG A 328 5.37 -14.29 -15.97
N THR A 329 6.55 -13.88 -15.55
CA THR A 329 7.16 -14.26 -14.29
C THR A 329 7.84 -13.06 -13.66
N THR A 330 7.61 -12.88 -12.36
CA THR A 330 8.23 -11.83 -11.56
C THR A 330 9.03 -12.49 -10.45
N VAL A 331 10.31 -12.13 -10.32
CA VAL A 331 11.18 -12.57 -9.24
C VAL A 331 11.67 -11.34 -8.50
N LEU A 332 11.25 -11.18 -7.24
CA LEU A 332 11.64 -10.08 -6.35
C LEU A 332 12.57 -10.60 -5.27
N ILE A 333 13.83 -10.17 -5.30
CA ILE A 333 14.87 -10.52 -4.33
C ILE A 333 15.07 -9.32 -3.41
N TYR A 334 15.12 -9.56 -2.11
CA TYR A 334 15.48 -8.55 -1.12
C TYR A 334 16.84 -8.86 -0.47
N ALA A 335 17.56 -7.81 -0.11
CA ALA A 335 18.67 -7.84 0.84
C ALA A 335 18.34 -6.83 1.96
N SER A 336 18.02 -7.32 3.15
CA SER A 336 17.61 -6.51 4.31
C SER A 336 18.07 -7.12 5.64
N ASP A 337 18.81 -6.33 6.42
CA ASP A 337 19.15 -6.61 7.81
C ASP A 337 18.26 -5.78 8.75
N ASP A 338 16.96 -5.86 8.49
CA ASP A 338 15.90 -5.12 9.16
C ASP A 338 16.14 -3.61 9.16
N THR A 339 16.31 -3.00 10.33
CA THR A 339 16.49 -1.55 10.49
C THR A 339 17.94 -1.11 10.29
N HIS A 340 18.86 -2.03 9.97
CA HIS A 340 20.28 -1.76 9.79
C HIS A 340 20.70 -1.76 8.32
N ALA A 341 21.42 -0.70 7.93
CA ALA A 341 22.08 -0.59 6.63
C ALA A 341 23.59 -0.84 6.76
N HIS A 342 24.18 -1.48 5.74
CA HIS A 342 25.60 -1.83 5.70
C HIS A 342 26.24 -1.31 4.41
N LEU A 343 26.60 -0.03 4.37
CA LEU A 343 27.05 0.70 3.17
C LEU A 343 28.26 0.05 2.44
N ASN A 344 29.12 -0.65 3.17
CA ASN A 344 30.33 -1.28 2.61
C ASN A 344 30.13 -2.77 2.26
N ARG A 345 28.93 -3.32 2.47
CA ARG A 345 28.64 -4.74 2.24
C ARG A 345 28.10 -4.93 0.83
N SER A 346 28.79 -5.77 0.06
CA SER A 346 28.36 -6.23 -1.26
C SER A 346 28.08 -7.73 -1.20
N ILE A 347 26.86 -8.13 -1.54
CA ILE A 347 26.41 -9.53 -1.48
C ILE A 347 26.37 -10.09 -2.91
N PRO A 348 27.27 -11.01 -3.28
CA PRO A 348 27.19 -11.67 -4.58
C PRO A 348 25.97 -12.61 -4.61
N VAL A 349 25.07 -12.39 -5.55
CA VAL A 349 23.88 -13.22 -5.79
C VAL A 349 23.94 -13.78 -7.20
N THR A 350 23.67 -15.08 -7.31
CA THR A 350 23.49 -15.76 -8.60
C THR A 350 22.03 -16.21 -8.70
N LEU A 351 21.24 -15.49 -9.49
CA LEU A 351 19.87 -15.90 -9.82
C LEU A 351 19.92 -16.92 -10.96
N GLN A 352 19.28 -18.07 -10.77
CA GLN A 352 19.10 -19.10 -11.80
C GLN A 352 17.61 -19.37 -12.03
N LEU A 353 17.02 -18.68 -13.00
CA LEU A 353 15.67 -18.95 -13.46
C LEU A 353 15.69 -20.09 -14.48
N ARG A 354 14.87 -21.12 -14.25
CA ARG A 354 14.77 -22.33 -15.10
C ARG A 354 13.30 -22.63 -15.40
N GLY A 355 13.06 -23.40 -16.46
CA GLY A 355 11.72 -23.86 -16.79
C GLY A 355 10.82 -22.77 -17.37
N VAL A 356 11.39 -21.71 -17.95
CA VAL A 356 10.60 -20.69 -18.64
C VAL A 356 9.95 -21.33 -19.88
N PRO A 357 8.60 -21.32 -19.99
CA PRO A 357 7.92 -21.94 -21.12
C PRO A 357 8.28 -21.22 -22.43
N PRO A 358 8.26 -21.93 -23.58
CA PRO A 358 8.49 -21.31 -24.87
C PRO A 358 7.40 -20.26 -25.14
N GLY A 359 7.80 -19.11 -25.68
CA GLY A 359 6.87 -18.03 -26.00
C GLY A 359 7.47 -17.03 -26.97
N LEU A 360 6.60 -16.37 -27.74
CA LEU A 360 7.03 -15.40 -28.74
C LEU A 360 7.60 -14.14 -28.06
N GLY A 361 8.77 -13.70 -28.53
CA GLY A 361 9.38 -12.43 -28.11
C GLY A 361 9.69 -12.35 -26.62
N LEU A 362 10.08 -13.46 -25.98
CA LEU A 362 10.48 -13.48 -24.57
C LEU A 362 11.57 -12.45 -24.28
N VAL A 363 11.28 -11.52 -23.37
CA VAL A 363 12.23 -10.52 -22.87
C VAL A 363 12.24 -10.53 -21.35
N TYR A 364 13.33 -10.07 -20.77
CA TYR A 364 13.42 -9.77 -19.34
C TYR A 364 13.86 -8.33 -19.12
N VAL A 365 13.37 -7.76 -18.01
CA VAL A 365 13.70 -6.41 -17.51
C VAL A 365 14.16 -6.55 -16.07
N VAL A 366 15.16 -5.76 -15.69
CA VAL A 366 15.71 -5.76 -14.32
C VAL A 366 15.50 -4.40 -13.70
N TYR A 367 14.88 -4.36 -12.52
CA TYR A 367 14.69 -3.19 -11.70
C TYR A 367 15.55 -3.33 -10.44
N TYR A 368 16.22 -2.25 -10.03
CA TYR A 368 17.10 -2.26 -8.87
C TYR A 368 16.91 -1.00 -8.02
N LEU A 369 16.84 -1.18 -6.69
CA LEU A 369 16.82 -0.10 -5.70
C LEU A 369 17.92 -0.34 -4.68
N ASP A 370 18.69 0.70 -4.38
CA ASP A 370 19.52 0.80 -3.18
C ASP A 370 19.67 2.26 -2.73
N ASN A 371 20.30 2.44 -1.58
CA ASN A 371 20.50 3.76 -1.00
C ASN A 371 21.48 4.65 -1.80
N GLN A 372 22.31 4.09 -2.67
CA GLN A 372 23.25 4.88 -3.46
C GLN A 372 22.60 5.48 -4.71
N LEU A 373 21.67 4.75 -5.32
CA LEU A 373 21.11 5.12 -6.62
C LEU A 373 19.68 5.67 -6.55
N CYS A 374 18.92 5.31 -5.51
CA CYS A 374 17.47 5.46 -5.49
C CYS A 374 16.95 6.05 -4.15
N SER A 375 17.68 7.02 -3.58
CA SER A 375 17.33 7.65 -2.30
C SER A 375 17.17 9.16 -2.44
N PRO A 376 15.93 9.68 -2.58
CA PRO A 376 15.66 11.12 -2.54
C PRO A 376 16.13 11.78 -1.24
N TYR A 377 16.15 11.01 -0.14
CA TYR A 377 16.68 11.45 1.15
C TYR A 377 18.18 11.76 1.10
N HIS A 378 18.97 10.91 0.44
CA HIS A 378 20.40 11.16 0.28
C HIS A 378 20.68 12.35 -0.63
N GLU A 379 19.94 12.52 -1.73
CA GLU A 379 20.04 13.72 -2.58
C GLU A 379 19.71 15.00 -1.78
N TRP A 380 18.67 14.96 -0.96
CA TRP A 380 18.32 16.05 -0.05
C TRP A 380 19.44 16.36 0.94
N GLN A 381 20.08 15.33 1.51
CA GLN A 381 21.23 15.49 2.40
C GLN A 381 22.45 16.09 1.69
N HIS A 382 22.76 15.62 0.49
CA HIS A 382 23.87 16.13 -0.34
C HIS A 382 23.70 17.62 -0.67
N MET A 383 22.47 18.10 -0.82
CA MET A 383 22.16 19.51 -1.04
C MET A 383 22.11 20.36 0.24
N GLY A 384 22.53 19.81 1.38
CA GLY A 384 22.56 20.54 2.66
C GLY A 384 21.21 20.60 3.38
N GLN A 385 20.32 19.64 3.12
CA GLN A 385 19.02 19.51 3.79
C GLN A 385 18.14 20.78 3.74
N PRO A 386 17.92 21.37 2.54
CA PRO A 386 17.16 22.61 2.42
C PRO A 386 15.74 22.43 2.98
N VAL A 387 15.33 23.35 3.86
CA VAL A 387 13.97 23.38 4.46
C VAL A 387 12.92 23.72 3.40
N PHE A 388 13.26 24.64 2.49
CA PHE A 388 12.44 25.03 1.34
C PHE A 388 13.23 24.79 0.05
N PRO A 389 13.26 23.56 -0.48
CA PRO A 389 13.98 23.26 -1.70
C PRO A 389 13.50 24.11 -2.88
N SER A 390 14.40 24.51 -3.77
CA SER A 390 14.05 25.16 -5.04
C SER A 390 13.41 24.17 -6.02
N ALA A 391 12.79 24.68 -7.09
CA ALA A 391 12.25 23.84 -8.17
C ALA A 391 13.31 22.89 -8.76
N GLU A 392 14.54 23.39 -8.93
CA GLU A 392 15.68 22.60 -9.39
C GLU A 392 16.04 21.50 -8.38
N GLN A 393 16.16 21.84 -7.09
CA GLN A 393 16.45 20.86 -6.04
C GLN A 393 15.38 19.77 -5.96
N PHE A 394 14.10 20.13 -6.13
CA PHE A 394 13.02 19.13 -6.25
C PHE A 394 13.19 18.23 -7.48
N ARG A 395 13.58 18.75 -8.64
CA ARG A 395 13.88 17.91 -9.82
C ARG A 395 15.01 16.93 -9.49
N HIS A 396 16.09 17.37 -8.83
CA HIS A 396 17.20 16.50 -8.44
C HIS A 396 16.76 15.34 -7.54
N MET A 397 16.02 15.63 -6.46
CA MET A 397 15.51 14.58 -5.59
C MET A 397 14.54 13.63 -6.31
N ARG A 398 13.70 14.16 -7.23
CA ARG A 398 12.75 13.34 -8.00
C ARG A 398 13.41 12.41 -9.02
N MET A 399 14.61 12.77 -9.52
CA MET A 399 15.33 11.91 -10.48
C MET A 399 15.69 10.53 -9.91
N VAL A 400 15.70 10.38 -8.59
CA VAL A 400 16.06 9.13 -7.88
C VAL A 400 14.88 8.50 -7.14
N GLU A 401 13.63 8.87 -7.46
CA GLU A 401 12.42 8.22 -6.91
C GLU A 401 12.18 6.83 -7.54
N ASP A 402 12.50 6.69 -8.83
CA ASP A 402 12.32 5.46 -9.60
C ASP A 402 13.52 4.50 -9.44
N PRO A 403 13.28 3.19 -9.57
CA PRO A 403 14.38 2.21 -9.62
C PRO A 403 15.29 2.45 -10.82
N VAL A 404 16.53 1.98 -10.71
CA VAL A 404 17.38 1.80 -11.89
C VAL A 404 16.82 0.64 -12.72
N VAL A 405 16.53 0.91 -13.99
CA VAL A 405 15.91 -0.07 -14.89
C VAL A 405 16.85 -0.41 -16.05
N GLU A 406 17.17 -1.69 -16.22
CA GLU A 406 17.84 -2.20 -17.43
C GLU A 406 16.80 -2.38 -18.55
N ALA A 407 17.10 -1.88 -19.75
CA ALA A 407 16.20 -2.00 -20.92
C ALA A 407 15.84 -3.47 -21.23
N PRO A 408 14.69 -3.75 -21.87
CA PRO A 408 14.27 -5.10 -22.21
C PRO A 408 15.32 -5.85 -23.03
N ARG A 409 15.71 -7.05 -22.57
CA ARG A 409 16.68 -7.91 -23.23
C ARG A 409 16.04 -9.23 -23.62
N PRO A 410 16.33 -9.79 -24.81
CA PRO A 410 15.87 -11.12 -25.19
C PRO A 410 16.31 -12.17 -24.17
N LEU A 411 15.40 -13.07 -23.81
CA LEU A 411 15.73 -14.22 -22.96
C LEU A 411 16.68 -15.18 -23.72
N PRO A 412 17.74 -15.72 -23.09
CA PRO A 412 18.57 -16.74 -23.72
C PRO A 412 17.77 -17.97 -24.16
N ALA A 413 18.27 -18.65 -25.20
CA ALA A 413 17.67 -19.89 -25.70
C ALA A 413 17.64 -20.99 -24.61
N GLY A 414 16.64 -21.87 -24.67
CA GLY A 414 16.51 -23.01 -23.76
C GLY A 414 15.77 -22.74 -22.45
N GLY A 415 15.06 -21.60 -22.33
CA GLY A 415 14.15 -21.33 -21.21
C GLY A 415 14.86 -21.16 -19.86
N ARG A 416 16.09 -20.63 -19.89
CA ARG A 416 16.96 -20.42 -18.73
C ARG A 416 17.54 -19.02 -18.72
N LEU A 417 17.63 -18.42 -17.54
CA LEU A 417 18.29 -17.14 -17.33
C LEU A 417 19.16 -17.22 -16.08
N THR A 418 20.46 -16.95 -16.25
CA THR A 418 21.40 -16.83 -15.14
C THR A 418 21.88 -15.39 -15.06
N LEU A 419 21.66 -14.75 -13.91
CA LEU A 419 22.15 -13.40 -13.63
C LEU A 419 23.08 -13.43 -12.43
N HIS A 420 24.28 -12.87 -12.60
CA HIS A 420 25.19 -12.57 -11.51
C HIS A 420 25.05 -11.09 -11.15
N ARG A 421 24.72 -10.80 -9.89
CA ARG A 421 24.56 -9.44 -9.37
C ARG A 421 25.30 -9.29 -8.05
N LYS A 422 25.74 -8.08 -7.77
CA LYS A 422 26.26 -7.67 -6.47
C LYS A 422 25.23 -6.75 -5.86
N LEU A 423 24.58 -7.20 -4.79
CA LEU A 423 23.53 -6.47 -4.11
C LEU A 423 24.13 -5.66 -2.95
N SER A 424 23.73 -4.40 -2.83
CA SER A 424 23.98 -3.59 -1.64
C SER A 424 23.12 -4.06 -0.46
N MET A 425 23.43 -3.64 0.76
CA MET A 425 22.60 -3.88 1.94
C MET A 425 22.22 -2.53 2.57
N PRO A 426 20.97 -2.06 2.45
CA PRO A 426 19.82 -2.72 1.83
C PRO A 426 19.83 -2.65 0.30
N SER A 427 19.10 -3.57 -0.35
CA SER A 427 18.71 -3.42 -1.75
C SER A 427 17.53 -4.31 -2.13
N LEU A 428 16.93 -4.00 -3.28
CA LEU A 428 15.88 -4.79 -3.91
C LEU A 428 16.24 -4.99 -5.39
N LEU A 429 16.05 -6.21 -5.87
CA LEU A 429 16.23 -6.58 -7.28
C LEU A 429 14.97 -7.29 -7.77
N LEU A 430 14.29 -6.71 -8.76
CA LEU A 430 13.17 -7.36 -9.43
C LEU A 430 13.55 -7.74 -10.86
N VAL A 431 13.32 -8.99 -11.22
CA VAL A 431 13.47 -9.50 -12.59
C VAL A 431 12.09 -9.85 -13.12
N HIS A 432 11.65 -9.15 -14.15
CA HIS A 432 10.36 -9.35 -14.79
C HIS A 432 10.57 -9.95 -16.18
N VAL A 433 10.05 -11.15 -16.39
CA VAL A 433 10.13 -11.88 -17.66
C VAL A 433 8.75 -11.91 -18.29
N CYS A 434 8.64 -11.49 -19.55
CA CYS A 434 7.38 -11.46 -20.26
C CYS A 434 7.50 -12.09 -21.65
N THR A 435 6.46 -12.82 -22.04
CA THR A 435 6.17 -13.09 -23.45
C THR A 435 5.47 -11.90 -24.10
N ARG A 436 5.59 -11.74 -25.41
CA ARG A 436 4.93 -10.65 -26.14
C ARG A 436 3.43 -10.88 -26.25
N PRO A 437 2.56 -10.04 -25.65
CA PRO A 437 1.12 -10.16 -25.86
C PRO A 437 0.76 -9.95 -27.33
N SER A 438 -0.32 -10.59 -27.79
CA SER A 438 -0.80 -10.46 -29.18
C SER A 438 -1.17 -9.03 -29.57
N LYS A 439 -1.78 -8.28 -28.65
CA LYS A 439 -2.21 -6.89 -28.80
C LYS A 439 -1.24 -5.92 -28.09
N PRO A 440 -1.16 -4.65 -28.54
CA PRO A 440 -0.48 -3.60 -27.77
C PRO A 440 -1.26 -3.28 -26.47
N PRO A 441 -0.69 -2.46 -25.57
CA PRO A 441 -1.38 -1.99 -24.37
C PRO A 441 -2.70 -1.29 -24.68
N GLY A 442 -3.63 -1.35 -23.72
CA GLY A 442 -4.88 -0.58 -23.77
C GLY A 442 -4.67 0.92 -23.45
N GLN A 443 -5.78 1.64 -23.36
CA GLN A 443 -5.79 3.09 -23.20
C GLN A 443 -5.61 3.51 -21.72
N VAL A 444 -4.82 4.55 -21.50
CA VAL A 444 -4.75 5.24 -20.19
C VAL A 444 -6.04 6.04 -19.97
N SER A 445 -6.57 6.04 -18.75
CA SER A 445 -7.84 6.71 -18.43
C SER A 445 -7.71 7.64 -17.22
N ARG A 446 -8.75 8.44 -16.95
CA ARG A 446 -8.82 9.35 -15.80
C ARG A 446 -7.62 10.28 -15.63
N LEU A 447 -7.02 10.73 -16.74
CA LEU A 447 -5.94 11.71 -16.69
C LEU A 447 -6.48 12.99 -16.04
N ARG A 448 -5.74 13.55 -15.09
CA ARG A 448 -6.02 14.83 -14.44
C ARG A 448 -4.73 15.62 -14.25
N ALA A 449 -4.82 16.94 -14.30
CA ALA A 449 -3.73 17.86 -14.01
C ALA A 449 -4.07 18.65 -12.73
N LEU A 450 -3.26 18.48 -11.68
CA LEU A 450 -3.46 19.11 -10.39
C LEU A 450 -2.39 20.20 -10.19
N PRO A 451 -2.75 21.47 -9.94
CA PRO A 451 -1.79 22.53 -9.72
C PRO A 451 -0.98 22.29 -8.44
N LEU A 452 0.34 22.54 -8.49
CA LEU A 452 1.19 22.57 -7.29
C LEU A 452 1.51 24.02 -6.89
N THR A 453 2.11 24.75 -7.83
CA THR A 453 2.49 26.15 -7.70
C THR A 453 2.70 26.69 -9.12
N HIS A 454 2.94 27.99 -9.27
CA HIS A 454 3.18 28.57 -10.60
C HIS A 454 4.28 27.81 -11.35
N GLY A 455 4.00 27.43 -12.59
CA GLY A 455 4.91 26.65 -13.42
C GLY A 455 5.09 25.18 -13.04
N GLN A 456 4.28 24.64 -12.13
CA GLN A 456 4.36 23.23 -11.72
C GLN A 456 2.98 22.58 -11.51
N LEU A 457 2.84 21.36 -11.99
CA LEU A 457 1.63 20.56 -11.80
C LEU A 457 1.95 19.07 -11.64
N VAL A 458 0.97 18.32 -11.14
CA VAL A 458 0.97 16.86 -11.11
C VAL A 458 0.03 16.34 -12.18
N LEU A 459 0.53 15.41 -13.00
CA LEU A 459 -0.32 14.56 -13.83
C LEU A 459 -0.55 13.25 -13.10
N VAL A 460 -1.81 12.85 -12.95
CA VAL A 460 -2.23 11.56 -12.37
C VAL A 460 -3.20 10.87 -13.33
N TRP A 461 -3.12 9.56 -13.44
CA TRP A 461 -3.98 8.77 -14.34
C TRP A 461 -4.26 7.38 -13.77
N SER A 462 -5.15 6.64 -14.44
CA SER A 462 -5.46 5.24 -14.14
C SER A 462 -4.99 4.32 -15.27
N ASP A 463 -4.52 3.14 -14.87
CA ASP A 463 -4.14 2.04 -15.75
C ASP A 463 -5.18 0.91 -15.82
N GLU A 464 -6.40 1.14 -15.30
CA GLU A 464 -7.48 0.13 -15.19
C GLU A 464 -7.82 -0.56 -16.53
N HIS A 465 -7.57 0.10 -17.67
CA HIS A 465 -7.81 -0.42 -19.02
C HIS A 465 -6.54 -0.73 -19.82
N VAL A 466 -5.34 -0.60 -19.24
CA VAL A 466 -4.06 -0.82 -19.94
C VAL A 466 -3.79 -2.32 -20.16
N GLY A 467 -4.28 -3.17 -19.24
CA GLY A 467 -4.22 -4.62 -19.35
C GLY A 467 -2.88 -5.21 -18.87
N SER A 468 -1.93 -5.42 -19.79
CA SER A 468 -0.68 -6.12 -19.46
C SER A 468 0.22 -5.32 -18.52
N LYS A 469 0.86 -6.01 -17.56
CA LYS A 469 1.88 -5.44 -16.66
C LYS A 469 3.27 -5.27 -17.30
N CYS A 470 3.48 -5.76 -18.53
CA CYS A 470 4.78 -5.72 -19.23
C CYS A 470 5.07 -4.33 -19.84
N LEU A 471 5.05 -3.30 -19.00
CA LEU A 471 5.14 -1.90 -19.38
C LEU A 471 6.55 -1.35 -19.12
N TRP A 472 7.12 -0.72 -20.14
CA TRP A 472 8.38 0.01 -20.01
C TRP A 472 8.17 1.34 -19.31
N THR A 473 7.20 2.14 -19.77
CA THR A 473 6.88 3.44 -19.19
C THR A 473 5.55 3.99 -19.71
N TYR A 474 5.14 5.15 -19.20
CA TYR A 474 4.09 5.99 -19.78
C TYR A 474 4.70 7.16 -20.55
N GLU A 475 4.48 7.21 -21.85
CA GLU A 475 4.85 8.38 -22.66
C GLU A 475 3.87 9.52 -22.38
N ILE A 476 4.41 10.66 -21.97
CA ILE A 476 3.64 11.88 -21.71
C ILE A 476 3.96 12.87 -22.82
N GLN A 477 2.93 13.46 -23.41
CA GLN A 477 3.07 14.52 -24.40
C GLN A 477 2.38 15.79 -23.94
N PHE A 478 2.97 16.92 -24.31
CA PHE A 478 2.50 18.27 -24.02
C PHE A 478 2.38 19.08 -25.31
N SER A 479 1.30 19.83 -25.45
CA SER A 479 1.06 20.78 -26.54
C SER A 479 0.79 22.15 -25.93
N GLN A 480 1.58 23.15 -26.29
CA GLN A 480 1.35 24.54 -25.88
C GLN A 480 0.41 25.20 -26.89
N LYS A 481 -0.72 25.75 -26.43
CA LYS A 481 -1.63 26.60 -27.24
C LYS A 481 -2.01 26.04 -28.64
N GLY A 482 -2.23 24.73 -28.74
CA GLY A 482 -2.64 24.09 -30.00
C GLY A 482 -1.49 23.77 -30.98
N GLU A 483 -0.24 23.93 -30.56
CA GLU A 483 0.92 23.41 -31.28
C GLU A 483 0.92 21.87 -31.34
N ALA A 484 1.81 21.30 -32.14
CA ALA A 484 1.99 19.85 -32.18
C ALA A 484 2.41 19.31 -30.79
N TYR A 485 1.85 18.17 -30.41
CA TYR A 485 2.26 17.48 -29.19
C TYR A 485 3.73 17.07 -29.25
N ALA A 486 4.51 17.51 -28.26
CA ALA A 486 5.90 17.12 -28.08
C ALA A 486 6.03 16.17 -26.86
N PRO A 487 6.92 15.16 -26.93
CA PRO A 487 7.17 14.27 -25.79
C PRO A 487 7.89 15.01 -24.66
N ILE A 488 7.51 14.72 -23.42
CA ILE A 488 8.23 15.17 -22.23
C ILE A 488 9.33 14.15 -21.91
N SER A 489 10.59 14.57 -22.07
CA SER A 489 11.75 13.74 -21.71
C SER A 489 11.80 13.49 -20.20
N ARG A 490 11.84 12.21 -19.81
CA ARG A 490 11.92 11.78 -18.40
C ARG A 490 12.53 10.39 -18.28
N ARG A 491 12.92 9.99 -17.07
CA ARG A 491 13.31 8.61 -16.77
C ARG A 491 12.12 7.65 -16.96
N PRO A 492 12.35 6.40 -17.40
CA PRO A 492 11.30 5.40 -17.46
C PRO A 492 10.67 5.17 -16.08
N SER A 493 9.34 5.26 -16.02
CA SER A 493 8.56 4.92 -14.83
C SER A 493 7.20 4.35 -15.23
N THR A 494 6.77 3.35 -14.46
CA THR A 494 5.43 2.74 -14.48
C THR A 494 4.55 3.29 -13.36
N PHE A 495 5.02 4.25 -12.56
CA PHE A 495 4.20 4.90 -11.55
C PHE A 495 3.16 5.82 -12.22
N ASN A 496 1.90 5.75 -11.79
CA ASN A 496 0.76 6.42 -12.44
C ASN A 496 0.62 7.91 -12.05
N LEU A 497 1.76 8.56 -11.77
CA LEU A 497 1.82 9.96 -11.38
C LEU A 497 3.16 10.55 -11.83
N PHE A 498 3.13 11.79 -12.33
CA PHE A 498 4.33 12.53 -12.71
C PHE A 498 4.21 14.01 -12.35
N VAL A 499 5.23 14.56 -11.68
CA VAL A 499 5.33 16.00 -11.43
C VAL A 499 6.00 16.67 -12.62
N TYR A 500 5.27 17.53 -13.32
CA TYR A 500 5.81 18.33 -14.40
C TYR A 500 6.25 19.70 -13.86
N SER A 501 7.56 19.92 -13.86
CA SER A 501 8.21 21.18 -13.46
C SER A 501 9.27 21.52 -14.51
N PRO A 502 8.90 22.09 -15.67
CA PRO A 502 9.87 22.47 -16.70
C PRO A 502 10.73 23.66 -16.25
N ASP A 503 11.95 23.76 -16.77
CA ASP A 503 12.84 24.91 -16.48
C ASP A 503 12.24 26.25 -16.96
N THR A 504 11.43 26.21 -18.02
CA THR A 504 10.75 27.37 -18.59
C THR A 504 9.52 27.82 -17.79
N ALA A 505 9.09 27.05 -16.79
CA ALA A 505 7.81 27.23 -16.08
C ALA A 505 6.56 27.26 -16.99
N MET A 506 6.68 26.84 -18.26
CA MET A 506 5.57 26.82 -19.21
C MET A 506 4.77 25.53 -19.08
N VAL A 507 3.62 25.59 -18.41
CA VAL A 507 2.74 24.44 -18.16
C VAL A 507 1.31 24.61 -18.71
N SER A 508 0.98 25.79 -19.25
CA SER A 508 -0.34 26.02 -19.86
C SER A 508 -0.43 25.36 -21.23
N GLY A 509 -1.40 24.46 -21.42
CA GLY A 509 -1.57 23.71 -22.66
C GLY A 509 -2.37 22.43 -22.45
N SER A 510 -2.18 21.46 -23.34
CA SER A 510 -2.87 20.17 -23.29
C SER A 510 -1.90 19.02 -23.09
N TYR A 511 -2.28 18.08 -22.22
CA TYR A 511 -1.52 16.90 -21.86
C TYR A 511 -2.24 15.64 -22.31
N ARG A 512 -1.49 14.63 -22.74
CA ARG A 512 -2.00 13.28 -22.98
C ARG A 512 -0.96 12.23 -22.62
N VAL A 513 -1.42 11.06 -22.20
CA VAL A 513 -0.54 9.98 -21.72
C VAL A 513 -0.88 8.67 -22.42
N ARG A 514 0.12 7.84 -22.73
CA ARG A 514 -0.09 6.46 -23.20
C ARG A 514 0.92 5.49 -22.62
N ALA A 515 0.55 4.23 -22.49
CA ALA A 515 1.46 3.17 -22.11
C ALA A 515 2.39 2.77 -23.26
N LEU A 516 3.64 2.44 -22.95
CA LEU A 516 4.62 1.80 -23.84
C LEU A 516 5.03 0.46 -23.24
N ASP A 517 4.88 -0.63 -24.00
CA ASP A 517 5.30 -1.96 -23.56
C ASP A 517 6.80 -2.23 -23.79
N TYR A 518 7.28 -3.38 -23.31
CA TYR A 518 8.67 -3.82 -23.48
C TYR A 518 9.12 -4.04 -24.93
N TRP A 519 8.20 -4.07 -25.89
CA TRP A 519 8.48 -4.19 -27.33
C TRP A 519 8.28 -2.87 -28.06
N ALA A 520 8.31 -1.75 -27.34
CA ALA A 520 8.12 -0.39 -27.85
C ALA A 520 6.80 -0.18 -28.61
N ARG A 521 5.75 -0.94 -28.26
CA ARG A 521 4.42 -0.74 -28.84
C ARG A 521 3.63 0.25 -27.99
N PRO A 522 3.09 1.33 -28.59
CA PRO A 522 2.22 2.25 -27.89
C PRO A 522 0.80 1.71 -27.77
N GLY A 523 0.18 1.92 -26.60
CA GLY A 523 -1.26 1.94 -26.48
C GLY A 523 -1.87 3.24 -27.05
N PRO A 524 -3.21 3.33 -27.14
CA PRO A 524 -3.88 4.58 -27.45
C PRO A 524 -3.57 5.66 -26.40
N PHE A 525 -3.56 6.92 -26.82
CA PHE A 525 -3.50 8.04 -25.88
C PHE A 525 -4.78 8.14 -25.06
N SER A 526 -4.66 8.57 -23.81
CA SER A 526 -5.77 9.05 -23.01
C SER A 526 -6.50 10.19 -23.72
N ASP A 527 -7.73 10.45 -23.28
CA ASP A 527 -8.35 11.74 -23.57
C ASP A 527 -7.43 12.88 -23.08
N PRO A 528 -7.28 13.96 -23.86
CA PRO A 528 -6.39 15.04 -23.50
C PRO A 528 -6.98 15.90 -22.37
N VAL A 529 -6.13 16.35 -21.46
CA VAL A 529 -6.49 17.29 -20.39
C VAL A 529 -5.87 18.64 -20.70
N THR A 530 -6.71 19.68 -20.73
CA THR A 530 -6.23 21.07 -20.84
C THR A 530 -6.01 21.65 -19.46
N TYR A 531 -4.86 22.28 -19.27
CA TYR A 531 -4.50 22.99 -18.05
C TYR A 531 -4.17 24.45 -18.41
N LEU A 532 -4.67 25.37 -17.61
CA LEU A 532 -4.36 26.79 -17.70
C LEU A 532 -3.74 27.21 -16.38
N ASP A 533 -2.49 27.67 -16.42
CA ASP A 533 -1.82 28.19 -15.25
C ASP A 533 -2.35 29.60 -14.97
N VAL A 534 -3.14 29.73 -13.91
CA VAL A 534 -3.67 31.03 -13.48
C VAL A 534 -2.69 31.59 -12.45
N PRO A 535 -2.00 32.71 -12.73
CA PRO A 535 -1.15 33.34 -11.74
C PRO A 535 -1.96 33.67 -10.49
N ALA A 536 -1.43 33.35 -9.31
CA ALA A 536 -2.04 33.83 -8.09
C ALA A 536 -1.96 35.36 -8.08
N SER A 537 -3.12 36.01 -8.05
CA SER A 537 -3.27 37.47 -7.93
C SER A 537 -2.81 38.02 -6.61
#